data_AF-A0A919RKX3-F1
#
_entry.id   AF-A0A919RKX3-F1
#
_cell.length_a   1.000
_cell.length_b   1.000
_cell.length_c   1.000
_cell.angle_alpha   90.00
_cell.angle_beta   90.00
_cell.angle_gamma   90.00
#
_symmetry.space_group_name_H-M   'P 1'
#
loop_
_entity.id
_entity.type
_entity.pdbx_description
1 polymer ?
#
loop_
_entity_poly.entity_id
_entity_poly.type
_entity_poly.pdbx_seq_one_letter_code
_entity_poly.pdbx_strand_id
1 'polypeptide(L)'
;MADIPPEVMEANIAAGDEIAVMGVKVLHEHATQPSPTARTIRKGGLVTDGPFLETKEVIAGFFVVEAKDLDQAVAVGRLLPIMDGAVEVRPLQ
;
A
#
# COMPACT_ATOMS: atom_id res chain seq x y z
N MET A 1 -6.49 10.75 -12.39
CA MET A 1 -6.96 10.04 -11.19
C MET A 1 -7.73 8.86 -11.74
N ALA A 2 -7.34 7.62 -11.44
CA ALA A 2 -8.24 6.51 -11.76
C ALA A 2 -9.50 6.74 -10.91
N ASP A 3 -10.68 6.65 -11.51
CA ASP A 3 -11.93 6.71 -10.78
C ASP A 3 -12.03 5.42 -9.96
N ILE A 4 -11.46 5.44 -8.74
CA ILE A 4 -11.58 4.32 -7.80
C ILE A 4 -13.06 4.25 -7.41
N PRO A 5 -13.74 3.12 -7.66
CA PRO A 5 -15.13 2.98 -7.27
C PRO A 5 -15.29 3.20 -5.76
N PRO A 6 -16.33 3.93 -5.29
CA PRO A 6 -16.53 4.22 -3.87
C PRO A 6 -16.51 2.98 -2.99
N GLU A 7 -17.05 1.86 -3.48
CA GLU A 7 -17.06 0.59 -2.76
C GLU A 7 -15.65 0.04 -2.48
N VAL A 8 -14.70 0.26 -3.38
CA VAL A 8 -13.30 -0.15 -3.18
C VAL A 8 -12.62 0.75 -2.15
N MET A 9 -12.95 2.04 -2.16
CA MET A 9 -12.45 2.99 -1.16
C MET A 9 -12.98 2.61 0.23
N GLU A 10 -14.28 2.37 0.35
CA GLU A 10 -14.92 1.97 1.61
C GLU A 10 -14.37 0.63 2.13
N ALA A 11 -14.16 -0.35 1.25
CA ALA A 11 -13.56 -1.62 1.62
C ALA A 11 -12.11 -1.45 2.13
N ASN A 12 -11.30 -0.58 1.51
CA ASN A 12 -9.96 -0.28 2.01
C ASN A 12 -9.99 0.41 3.37
N ILE A 13 -10.96 1.30 3.62
CA ILE A 13 -11.15 1.96 4.92
C ILE A 13 -11.57 0.96 6.00
N ALA A 14 -12.46 0.02 5.66
CA ALA A 14 -12.94 -1.00 6.58
C ALA A 14 -11.90 -2.09 6.88
N ALA A 15 -10.88 -2.25 6.04
CA ALA A 15 -9.87 -3.30 6.18
C ALA A 15 -9.14 -3.24 7.54
N GLY A 16 -8.93 -2.05 8.10
CA GLY A 16 -8.29 -1.89 9.41
C GLY A 16 -9.00 -2.64 10.54
N ASP A 17 -10.34 -2.61 10.56
CA ASP A 17 -11.15 -3.31 11.56
C ASP A 17 -11.08 -4.84 11.38
N GLU A 18 -11.11 -5.32 10.13
CA GLU A 18 -10.97 -6.75 9.83
C GLU A 18 -9.59 -7.28 10.22
N ILE A 19 -8.53 -6.50 9.95
CA ILE A 19 -7.16 -6.81 10.36
C ILE A 19 -7.04 -6.88 11.88
N ALA A 20 -7.71 -5.98 12.61
CA ALA A 20 -7.72 -6.00 14.07
C ALA A 20 -8.37 -7.28 14.63
N VAL A 21 -9.44 -7.79 14.00
CA VAL A 21 -10.07 -9.07 14.38
C VAL A 21 -9.11 -10.26 14.23
N MET A 22 -8.14 -10.19 13.32
CA MET A 22 -7.09 -11.21 13.16
C MET A 22 -6.01 -11.15 14.25
N GLY A 23 -6.13 -10.23 15.22
CA GLY A 23 -5.11 -9.97 16.23
C GLY A 23 -3.85 -9.31 15.66
N VAL A 24 -3.96 -8.63 14.51
CA VAL A 24 -2.88 -7.88 13.89
C VAL A 24 -3.11 -6.40 14.15
N LYS A 25 -2.07 -5.68 14.56
CA LYS A 25 -2.16 -4.25 14.80
C LYS A 25 -1.69 -3.49 13.56
N VAL A 26 -2.55 -2.62 13.03
CA VAL A 26 -2.15 -1.67 11.98
C VAL A 26 -1.40 -0.50 12.63
N LEU A 27 -0.19 -0.23 12.15
CA LEU A 27 0.63 0.91 12.54
C LEU A 27 0.42 2.09 11.61
N HIS A 28 0.33 1.82 10.31
CA HIS A 28 0.10 2.81 9.27
C HIS A 28 -0.72 2.21 8.14
N GLU A 29 -1.62 2.99 7.58
CA GLU A 29 -2.38 2.67 6.38
C GLU A 29 -2.60 3.95 5.58
N HIS A 30 -2.08 3.99 4.35
CA HIS A 30 -2.18 5.18 3.53
C HIS A 30 -2.30 4.83 2.05
N ALA A 31 -3.25 5.49 1.39
CA ALA A 31 -3.23 5.63 -0.06
C ALA A 31 -2.18 6.69 -0.44
N THR A 32 -1.45 6.44 -1.53
CA THR A 32 -0.55 7.43 -2.12
C THR A 32 -1.30 8.32 -3.11
N GLN A 33 -0.87 9.57 -3.23
CA GLN A 33 -1.31 10.41 -4.34
C GLN A 33 -0.78 9.87 -5.69
N PRO A 34 -1.42 10.20 -6.83
CA PRO A 34 -1.02 9.70 -8.14
C PRO A 34 0.47 9.95 -8.47
N SER A 35 1.12 9.01 -9.16
CA SER A 35 2.56 9.08 -9.46
C SER A 35 3.08 10.41 -10.03
N PRO A 36 2.35 11.17 -10.87
CA PRO A 36 2.80 12.49 -11.32
C PRO A 36 3.00 13.53 -10.21
N THR A 37 2.42 13.33 -9.02
CA THR A 37 2.65 14.21 -7.86
C THR A 37 3.94 13.90 -7.12
N ALA A 38 4.60 12.78 -7.44
CA ALA A 38 5.84 12.38 -6.78
C ALA A 38 7.03 13.24 -7.23
N ARG A 39 8.05 13.28 -6.37
CA ARG A 39 9.39 13.81 -6.67
C ARG A 39 10.41 12.75 -6.32
N THR A 40 11.38 12.54 -7.20
CA THR A 40 12.44 11.55 -7.00
C THR A 40 13.77 12.26 -6.77
N ILE A 41 14.46 11.90 -5.68
CA ILE A 41 15.82 12.34 -5.38
C ILE A 41 16.79 11.23 -5.81
N ARG A 42 17.73 11.55 -6.70
CA ARG A 42 18.73 10.63 -7.22
C ARG A 42 20.10 10.87 -6.57
N LYS A 43 21.04 9.95 -6.80
CA LYS A 43 22.42 10.08 -6.32
C LYS A 43 23.00 11.45 -6.71
N GLY A 44 23.63 12.11 -5.75
CA GLY A 44 24.17 13.46 -5.94
C GLY A 44 23.15 14.59 -5.73
N GLY A 45 21.93 14.28 -5.29
CA GLY A 45 20.92 15.29 -4.93
C GLY A 45 20.09 15.80 -6.11
N LEU A 46 20.23 15.21 -7.30
CA LEU A 46 19.40 15.54 -8.46
C LEU A 46 17.93 15.22 -8.16
N VAL A 47 17.05 16.20 -8.29
CA VAL A 47 15.61 16.05 -8.11
C VAL A 47 14.91 16.01 -9.46
N THR A 48 14.09 14.99 -9.71
CA THR A 48 13.24 14.88 -10.90
C THR A 48 11.77 14.79 -10.51
N ASP A 49 10.88 15.20 -11.42
CA ASP A 49 9.44 15.00 -11.25
C ASP A 49 9.09 13.54 -11.53
N GLY A 50 8.01 13.05 -10.90
CA GLY A 50 7.53 11.68 -11.06
C GLY A 50 8.18 10.66 -10.12
N PRO A 51 7.74 9.39 -10.22
CA PRO A 51 8.16 8.29 -9.35
C PRO A 51 9.60 7.84 -9.65
N PHE A 52 10.16 7.01 -8.76
CA PHE A 52 11.53 6.51 -8.91
C PHE A 52 11.72 5.68 -10.20
N LEU A 53 10.77 4.76 -10.46
CA LEU A 53 10.67 3.96 -11.67
C LEU A 53 9.37 4.31 -12.39
N GLU A 54 9.46 4.48 -13.70
CA GLU A 54 8.28 4.49 -14.57
C GLU A 54 8.00 3.04 -14.98
N THR A 55 6.93 2.47 -14.42
CA THR A 55 6.51 1.10 -14.75
C THR A 55 5.01 1.05 -15.04
N LYS A 56 4.54 -0.08 -15.54
CA LYS A 56 3.09 -0.31 -15.76
C LYS A 56 2.31 -0.36 -14.45
N GLU A 57 2.96 -0.76 -13.37
CA GLU A 57 2.37 -0.89 -12.04
C GLU A 57 2.90 0.23 -11.14
N VAL A 58 2.06 0.73 -10.24
CA VAL A 58 2.40 1.78 -9.30
C VAL A 58 2.02 1.35 -7.89
N ILE A 59 2.80 1.79 -6.90
CA ILE A 59 2.41 1.62 -5.51
C ILE A 59 1.26 2.62 -5.27
N ALA A 60 0.04 2.11 -5.10
CA ALA A 60 -1.14 2.92 -4.85
C ALA A 60 -1.38 3.21 -3.35
N GLY A 61 -0.74 2.44 -2.48
CA GLY A 61 -0.88 2.52 -1.04
C GLY A 61 -0.05 1.46 -0.34
N PHE A 62 -0.04 1.51 0.99
CA PHE A 62 0.65 0.52 1.81
C PHE A 62 0.02 0.41 3.19
N PHE A 63 0.25 -0.74 3.81
CA PHE A 63 -0.01 -1.00 5.22
C PHE A 63 1.32 -1.32 5.91
N VAL A 64 1.50 -0.81 7.12
CA VAL A 64 2.52 -1.27 8.06
C VAL A 64 1.79 -1.91 9.22
N VAL A 65 2.09 -3.17 9.52
CA VAL A 65 1.40 -3.95 10.54
C VAL A 65 2.38 -4.63 11.47
N GLU A 66 2.00 -4.80 12.74
CA GLU A 66 2.67 -5.72 13.66
C GLU A 66 1.99 -7.08 13.55
N ALA A 67 2.68 -8.03 12.91
CA ALA A 67 2.29 -9.43 12.81
C ALA A 67 3.31 -10.31 13.52
N LYS A 68 2.88 -11.46 14.04
CA LYS A 68 3.74 -12.42 14.75
C LYS A 68 4.80 -13.05 13.84
N ASP A 69 4.47 -13.21 12.56
CA ASP A 69 5.29 -13.84 11.53
C ASP A 69 4.83 -13.39 10.12
N LEU A 70 5.61 -13.78 9.10
CA LEU A 70 5.30 -13.47 7.71
C LEU A 70 3.98 -14.10 7.24
N ASP A 71 3.64 -15.29 7.74
CA ASP A 71 2.41 -15.98 7.34
C ASP A 71 1.16 -15.22 7.80
N GLN A 72 1.17 -14.65 9.01
CA GLN A 72 0.08 -13.79 9.49
C GLN A 72 -0.02 -12.49 8.67
N ALA A 73 1.11 -11.90 8.28
CA ALA A 73 1.11 -10.73 7.40
C ALA A 73 0.59 -11.05 5.98
N VAL A 74 0.92 -12.24 5.44
CA VAL A 74 0.38 -12.73 4.17
C VAL A 74 -1.12 -12.96 4.27
N ALA A 75 -1.62 -13.49 5.39
CA ALA A 75 -3.05 -13.63 5.62
C ALA A 75 -3.77 -12.29 5.59
N VAL A 76 -3.17 -11.24 6.18
CA VAL A 76 -3.68 -9.86 6.09
C VAL A 76 -3.69 -9.36 4.65
N GLY A 77 -2.59 -9.52 3.91
CA GLY A 77 -2.49 -9.09 2.52
C GLY A 77 -3.54 -9.71 1.59
N ARG A 78 -4.04 -10.90 1.91
CA ARG A 78 -5.12 -11.59 1.16
C ARG A 78 -6.51 -11.00 1.37
N LEU A 79 -6.73 -10.23 2.44
CA LEU A 79 -8.01 -9.56 2.70
C LEU A 79 -8.12 -8.21 1.99
N LEU A 80 -6.99 -7.58 1.67
CA LEU A 80 -6.99 -6.25 1.10
C LEU A 80 -7.71 -6.25 -0.26
N PRO A 81 -8.64 -5.32 -0.50
CA PRO A 81 -9.36 -5.23 -1.76
C PRO A 81 -8.44 -4.70 -2.86
N ILE A 82 -8.03 -5.59 -3.76
CA ILE A 82 -7.19 -5.29 -4.92
C ILE A 82 -8.09 -5.23 -6.16
N MET A 83 -8.04 -4.14 -6.93
CA MET A 83 -8.72 -4.05 -8.23
C MET A 83 -7.89 -4.78 -9.30
N ASP A 84 -6.92 -4.06 -9.88
CA ASP A 84 -5.93 -4.58 -10.83
C ASP A 84 -4.54 -4.38 -10.20
N GLY A 85 -3.86 -5.48 -9.88
CA GLY A 85 -2.52 -5.44 -9.30
C GLY A 85 -2.25 -6.55 -8.30
N ALA A 86 -1.39 -6.27 -7.33
CA ALA A 86 -0.97 -7.21 -6.30
C ALA A 86 -0.64 -6.51 -4.98
N VAL A 87 -0.58 -7.29 -3.90
CA VAL A 87 0.00 -6.89 -2.62
C VAL A 87 1.32 -7.62 -2.44
N GLU A 88 2.41 -6.86 -2.34
CA GLU A 88 3.70 -7.37 -1.91
C GLU A 88 3.77 -7.33 -0.38
N VAL A 89 4.09 -8.47 0.26
CA VAL A 89 4.31 -8.54 1.70
C VAL A 89 5.81 -8.62 1.96
N ARG A 90 6.35 -7.62 2.66
CA ARG A 90 7.79 -7.51 2.91
C ARG A 90 8.08 -7.24 4.39
N PRO A 91 8.90 -8.07 5.07
CA PRO A 91 9.37 -7.80 6.41
C PRO A 91 10.16 -6.49 6.51
N LEU A 92 10.02 -5.78 7.62
CA LEU A 92 10.78 -4.56 7.94
C LEU A 92 11.93 -4.88 8.92
N GLN A 93 12.95 -4.02 8.94
CA GLN A 93 14.16 -4.11 9.79
C GLN A 93 14.26 -2.90 10.69
#